data_AF-A0A0U2X699-F1
#
_entry.id   AF-A0A0U2X699-F1
#
_cell.length_a   1.000
_cell.length_b   1.000
_cell.length_c   1.000
_cell.angle_alpha   90.00
_cell.angle_beta   90.00
_cell.angle_gamma   90.00
#
_symmetry.space_group_name_H-M   'P 1'
#
loop_
_entity.id
_entity.type
_entity.pdbx_description
1 polymer ?
#
loop_
_entity_poly.entity_id
_entity_poly.type
_entity_poly.pdbx_seq_one_letter_code
_entity_poly.pdbx_strand_id
1 'polypeptide(L)'
;MSLAQIKRLIVMKIWDQLLDGEKVDLVIDSVGAATIYKSLHQVIQVGTIVTFGASAGDIAQINLRDFFNGQVTLLGSTMGSNEEFLEMIEFIKQHGIKY
;
A
#
# COMPACT_ATOMS: atom_id res chain seq x y z
N MET A 1 -17.70 -15.83 11.81
CA MET A 1 -17.18 -14.79 10.90
C MET A 1 -15.75 -15.17 10.56
N SER A 2 -15.49 -15.58 9.33
CA SER A 2 -14.15 -16.01 8.90
C SER A 2 -13.18 -14.82 8.99
N LEU A 3 -12.03 -15.04 9.62
CA LEU A 3 -10.86 -14.15 9.53
C LEU A 3 -10.48 -14.06 8.06
N ALA A 4 -10.92 -13.00 7.37
CA ALA A 4 -10.38 -12.67 6.06
C ALA A 4 -8.87 -12.48 6.23
N GLN A 5 -8.08 -13.30 5.54
CA GLN A 5 -6.64 -13.16 5.53
C GLN A 5 -6.30 -11.76 4.99
N ILE A 6 -5.73 -10.91 5.83
CA ILE A 6 -5.21 -9.59 5.45
C ILE A 6 -4.10 -9.83 4.43
N LYS A 7 -4.29 -9.41 3.17
CA LYS A 7 -3.33 -9.59 2.07
C LYS A 7 -2.61 -8.26 1.84
N ARG A 8 -1.37 -8.19 2.33
CA ARG A 8 -0.48 -7.02 2.21
C ARG A 8 0.46 -7.21 1.03
N LEU A 9 0.54 -6.22 0.14
CA LEU A 9 1.50 -6.20 -0.98
C LEU A 9 2.48 -5.04 -0.83
N ILE A 10 3.78 -5.35 -0.92
CA ILE A 10 4.87 -4.38 -1.04
C ILE A 10 5.24 -4.31 -2.52
N VAL A 11 5.29 -3.11 -3.08
CA VAL A 11 5.30 -2.88 -4.53
C VAL A 11 6.65 -3.25 -5.17
N MET A 12 6.66 -4.31 -5.98
CA MET A 12 7.67 -4.57 -7.00
C MET A 12 7.00 -5.06 -8.30
N LYS A 13 7.57 -4.66 -9.44
CA LYS A 13 7.01 -4.85 -10.79
C LYS A 13 6.52 -6.30 -10.99
N ILE A 14 5.20 -6.47 -11.22
CA ILE A 14 4.43 -7.61 -11.78
C ILE A 14 3.20 -7.91 -10.87
N TRP A 15 2.09 -7.21 -11.06
CA TRP A 15 0.94 -7.28 -10.14
C TRP A 15 -0.02 -8.42 -10.48
N ASP A 16 -0.45 -8.49 -11.74
CA ASP A 16 -1.48 -9.44 -12.17
C ASP A 16 -1.03 -10.90 -12.02
N GLN A 17 0.26 -11.19 -12.18
CA GLN A 17 0.80 -12.55 -11.98
C GLN A 17 1.00 -12.89 -10.50
N LEU A 18 1.32 -11.91 -9.65
CA LEU A 18 1.51 -12.14 -8.22
C LEU A 18 0.18 -12.28 -7.48
N LEU A 19 -0.84 -11.59 -7.96
CA LEU A 19 -2.15 -11.54 -7.32
C LEU A 19 -3.12 -12.60 -7.85
N ASP A 20 -2.82 -13.26 -8.98
CA ASP A 20 -3.69 -14.27 -9.59
C ASP A 20 -5.15 -13.80 -9.73
N GLY A 21 -5.32 -12.52 -10.12
CA GLY A 21 -6.62 -11.86 -10.26
C GLY A 21 -7.27 -11.39 -8.95
N GLU A 22 -6.64 -11.59 -7.80
CA GLU A 22 -7.11 -11.08 -6.52
C GLU A 22 -6.76 -9.60 -6.30
N LYS A 23 -7.49 -8.96 -5.39
CA LYS A 23 -7.28 -7.57 -4.97
C LYS A 23 -6.80 -7.50 -3.52
N VAL A 24 -6.16 -6.40 -3.15
CA VAL A 24 -5.55 -6.20 -1.82
C VAL A 24 -6.34 -5.22 -0.96
N ASP A 25 -6.30 -5.41 0.36
CA ASP A 25 -6.91 -4.48 1.33
C ASP A 25 -6.05 -3.22 1.60
N LEU A 26 -4.72 -3.36 1.46
CA LEU A 26 -3.75 -2.30 1.72
C LEU A 26 -2.67 -2.25 0.64
N VAL A 27 -2.47 -1.07 0.07
CA VAL A 27 -1.32 -0.75 -0.80
C VAL A 27 -0.37 0.20 -0.06
N ILE A 28 0.93 -0.10 -0.07
CA ILE A 28 1.99 0.77 0.45
C ILE A 28 2.87 1.21 -0.74
N ASP A 29 2.80 2.49 -1.10
CA ASP A 29 3.36 3.08 -2.33
C ASP A 29 4.50 4.09 -2.02
N SER A 30 5.66 3.89 -2.64
CA SER A 30 6.80 4.81 -2.61
C SER A 30 7.12 5.46 -3.97
N VAL A 31 6.49 4.97 -5.04
CA VAL A 31 6.81 5.32 -6.43
C VAL A 31 6.01 6.54 -6.87
N GLY A 32 4.76 6.66 -6.42
CA GLY A 32 3.92 7.83 -6.66
C GLY A 32 3.28 7.85 -8.04
N ALA A 33 3.56 8.89 -8.85
CA ALA A 33 2.80 9.18 -10.07
C ALA A 33 2.67 8.02 -11.06
N ALA A 34 3.69 7.17 -11.17
CA ALA A 34 3.69 6.05 -12.11
C ALA A 34 2.83 4.84 -11.67
N THR A 35 2.47 4.74 -10.39
CA THR A 35 1.81 3.55 -9.81
C THR A 35 0.43 3.81 -9.25
N ILE A 36 0.10 5.04 -8.84
CA ILE A 36 -1.13 5.33 -8.08
C ILE A 36 -2.41 4.87 -8.80
N TYR A 37 -2.46 4.97 -10.13
CA TYR A 37 -3.61 4.54 -10.92
C TYR A 37 -3.82 3.01 -10.84
N LYS A 38 -2.71 2.25 -10.88
CA LYS A 38 -2.75 0.79 -10.72
C LYS A 38 -3.08 0.43 -9.27
N SER A 39 -2.52 1.14 -8.29
CA SER A 39 -2.86 0.99 -6.88
C SER A 39 -4.37 1.11 -6.66
N LEU A 40 -5.02 2.09 -7.30
CA LEU A 40 -6.47 2.28 -7.24
C LEU A 40 -7.28 1.13 -7.88
N HIS A 41 -6.74 0.48 -8.91
CA HIS A 41 -7.40 -0.66 -9.54
C HIS A 41 -7.25 -1.94 -8.72
N GLN A 42 -6.13 -2.09 -8.02
CA GLN A 42 -5.76 -3.32 -7.30
C GLN A 42 -6.24 -3.35 -5.86
N VAL A 43 -6.57 -2.19 -5.27
CA VAL A 43 -7.20 -2.12 -3.96
C VAL A 43 -8.68 -2.56 -4.03
N ILE A 44 -9.14 -3.28 -3.01
CA ILE A 44 -10.57 -3.63 -2.85
C ILE A 44 -11.43 -2.40 -2.56
N GLN A 45 -12.75 -2.58 -2.63
CA GLN A 45 -13.67 -1.59 -2.07
C GLN A 45 -13.45 -1.45 -0.56
N VAL A 46 -13.52 -0.20 -0.06
CA VAL A 46 -13.25 0.15 1.34
C VAL A 46 -11.81 -0.18 1.77
N GLY A 47 -10.88 -0.31 0.81
CA GLY A 47 -9.46 -0.51 1.07
C GLY A 47 -8.67 0.80 1.22
N THR A 48 -7.39 0.67 1.55
CA THR A 48 -6.50 1.81 1.83
C THR A 48 -5.26 1.80 0.95
N ILE A 49 -4.88 2.98 0.46
CA ILE A 49 -3.60 3.22 -0.20
C ILE A 49 -2.83 4.20 0.68
N VAL A 50 -1.64 3.79 1.13
CA VAL A 50 -0.69 4.63 1.86
C VAL A 50 0.43 5.01 0.91
N THR A 51 0.70 6.30 0.76
CA THR A 51 1.85 6.82 0.02
C THR A 51 2.82 7.51 0.96
N PHE A 52 4.11 7.21 0.83
CA PHE A 52 5.19 7.84 1.60
C PHE A 52 6.35 8.35 0.73
N GLY A 53 6.20 8.28 -0.60
CA GLY A 53 7.22 8.68 -1.54
C GLY A 53 6.67 8.91 -2.95
N ALA A 54 7.46 9.60 -3.76
CA ALA A 54 7.10 10.01 -5.12
C ALA A 54 8.28 9.85 -6.09
N SER A 55 9.03 8.74 -5.99
CA SER A 55 10.28 8.54 -6.75
C SER A 55 10.14 8.63 -8.27
N ALA A 56 8.93 8.44 -8.81
CA ALA A 56 8.63 8.54 -10.24
C ALA A 56 7.73 9.74 -10.60
N GLY A 57 7.66 10.75 -9.72
CA GLY A 57 6.97 12.02 -9.97
C GLY A 57 5.98 12.39 -8.88
N ASP A 58 5.88 13.70 -8.60
CA ASP A 58 5.14 14.27 -7.48
C ASP A 58 3.65 14.47 -7.75
N ILE A 59 3.26 14.57 -9.02
CA ILE A 59 1.89 14.89 -9.43
C ILE A 59 1.29 13.69 -10.15
N ALA A 60 0.19 13.18 -9.60
CA ALA A 60 -0.52 12.04 -10.13
C ALA A 60 -1.98 12.39 -10.39
N GLN A 61 -2.54 11.86 -11.47
CA GLN A 61 -3.96 12.00 -11.78
C GLN A 61 -4.73 10.80 -11.21
N ILE A 62 -5.84 11.08 -10.54
CA ILE A 62 -6.72 10.07 -9.95
C ILE A 62 -8.07 10.14 -10.64
N ASN A 63 -8.59 9.00 -11.08
CA ASN A 63 -9.99 8.90 -11.50
C ASN A 63 -10.90 8.96 -10.27
N LEU A 64 -11.61 10.07 -10.12
CA LEU A 64 -12.49 10.28 -8.97
C LEU A 64 -13.59 9.22 -8.88
N ARG A 65 -14.14 8.76 -10.01
CA ARG A 65 -15.22 7.76 -10.03
C ARG A 65 -14.74 6.43 -9.45
N ASP A 66 -13.56 6.00 -9.84
CA ASP A 66 -12.96 4.76 -9.31
C ASP A 66 -12.69 4.92 -7.81
N PHE A 67 -12.21 6.09 -7.40
CA PHE A 67 -11.92 6.41 -6.00
C PHE A 67 -13.16 6.42 -5.10
N PHE A 68 -14.19 7.21 -5.43
CA PHE A 68 -15.37 7.32 -4.55
C PHE A 68 -16.31 6.12 -4.64
N ASN A 69 -16.46 5.47 -5.81
CA ASN A 69 -17.24 4.23 -5.90
C ASN A 69 -16.56 3.09 -5.15
N GLY A 70 -15.23 3.10 -5.13
CA GLY A 70 -14.43 2.18 -4.35
C GLY A 70 -14.43 2.48 -2.86
N GLN A 71 -14.87 3.68 -2.43
CA GLN A 71 -14.74 4.14 -1.03
C GLN A 71 -13.30 3.99 -0.51
N VAL A 72 -12.32 4.26 -1.38
CA VAL A 72 -10.91 4.06 -1.06
C VAL A 72 -10.40 5.18 -0.16
N THR A 73 -9.59 4.83 0.84
CA THR A 73 -8.85 5.81 1.65
C THR A 73 -7.47 6.02 1.04
N LEU A 74 -7.08 7.27 0.79
CA LEU A 74 -5.72 7.64 0.39
C LEU A 74 -5.03 8.38 1.53
N LEU A 75 -3.97 7.80 2.09
CA LEU A 75 -3.22 8.33 3.23
C LEU A 75 -1.81 8.71 2.80
N GLY A 76 -1.37 9.91 3.20
CA GLY A 76 0.04 10.29 3.16
C GLY A 76 0.72 9.93 4.47
N SER A 77 1.94 9.40 4.40
CA SER A 77 2.80 9.19 5.56
C SER A 77 4.20 9.74 5.30
N THR A 78 4.89 10.15 6.36
CA THR A 78 6.29 10.57 6.29
C THR A 78 6.99 10.21 7.58
N MET A 79 8.09 9.47 7.44
CA MET A 79 8.86 8.95 8.58
C MET A 79 7.98 8.21 9.60
N GLY A 80 8.51 7.98 10.79
CA GLY A 80 7.77 7.53 11.97
C GLY A 80 8.32 8.23 13.20
N SER A 81 7.66 8.08 14.34
CA SER A 81 8.19 8.54 15.62
C SER A 81 9.40 7.71 16.05
N ASN A 82 10.13 8.20 17.05
CA ASN A 82 11.26 7.45 17.61
C ASN A 82 10.78 6.17 18.30
N GLU A 83 9.61 6.24 18.96
CA GLU A 83 8.94 5.10 19.57
C GLU A 83 8.61 4.03 18.53
N GLU A 84 7.99 4.41 17.41
CA GLU A 84 7.69 3.48 16.30
C GLU A 84 8.96 2.84 15.72
N PHE A 85 10.06 3.60 15.62
CA PHE A 85 11.34 3.06 15.18
C PHE A 85 11.89 2.02 16.16
N LEU A 86 11.84 2.27 17.47
CA LEU A 86 12.30 1.32 18.49
C LEU A 86 11.43 0.05 18.47
N GLU A 87 10.12 0.19 18.33
CA GLU A 87 9.19 -0.93 18.17
C GLU A 87 9.50 -1.77 16.93
N MET A 88 9.80 -1.12 15.80
CA MET A 88 10.20 -1.79 14.56
C MET A 88 11.49 -2.60 14.76
N ILE A 89 12.50 -2.05 15.43
CA ILE A 89 13.76 -2.75 15.71
C ILE A 89 13.52 -4.00 16.57
N GLU A 90 12.66 -3.88 17.59
CA GLU A 90 12.30 -5.02 18.42
C GLU A 90 11.52 -6.08 17.63
N PHE A 91 10.58 -5.66 16.79
CA PHE A 91 9.84 -6.54 15.89
C PHE A 91 10.77 -7.33 14.95
N ILE A 92 11.76 -6.66 14.34
CA ILE A 92 12.76 -7.28 13.47
C ILE A 92 13.54 -8.36 14.23
N LYS A 93 14.00 -8.08 15.45
CA LYS A 93 14.75 -9.03 16.29
C LYS A 93 13.91 -10.25 16.64
N GLN A 94 12.67 -10.04 17.07
CA GLN A 94 11.77 -11.12 17.49
C GLN A 94 11.43 -12.07 16.34
N HIS A 95 11.28 -11.55 15.13
CA HIS A 95 10.88 -12.33 13.96
C HIS A 95 12.05 -12.75 13.07
N GLY A 96 13.29 -12.39 13.43
CA GLY A 96 14.49 -12.72 12.65
C GLY A 96 14.47 -12.16 11.22
N ILE A 97 13.84 -11.00 11.02
CA ILE A 97 13.73 -10.36 9.71
C ILE A 97 15.13 -9.89 9.27
N LYS A 98 15.53 -10.27 8.06
CA LYS A 98 16.84 -9.91 7.49
C LYS A 98 16.66 -8.79 6.47
N TYR A 99 17.62 -7.87 6.45
CA TYR A 99 17.75 -6.79 5.48
C TYR A 99 18.65 -7.21 4.31
#